data_AF-K0W732-F1
#
_entry.id   AF-K0W732-F1
#
_cell.length_a   1.000
_cell.length_b   1.000
_cell.length_c   1.000
_cell.angle_alpha   90.00
_cell.angle_beta   90.00
_cell.angle_gamma   90.00
#
_symmetry.space_group_name_H-M   'P 1'
#
loop_
_entity.id
_entity.type
_entity.pdbx_description
1 polymer ?
#
loop_
_entity_poly.entity_id
_entity_poly.type
_entity_poly.pdbx_seq_one_letter_code
_entity_poly.pdbx_strand_id
1 'polypeptide(L)'
;MSGDHLDDRSAVVEPSKPRLLEILGPGLVTGASDDDPSGIATYSQAGSQFGYIVSWTLILTYPLMVAVQMISARIGRTTGRGLAGSMAQCYPRWVGVSVTVPLLLANVINLGADLGAMGDAAHLLINGNPLIYVAAFGVICVLFQVLLKYKRYVAVLKWLSLALLSYIATLFVVHVDWSNFTRGLLLPTFKADPNYWSMIVAIFGTTISPYLFFWQASQEAEDLKEKPREEALVKHPQEAKRAETRITLDTLIGMAASNIVALAIMTTTAATLNEAGATNIESSVDAAKAIEPLAGHFAKIIFATGIIGTGLLAVPVLAGSAAYAIGEAARWKVGLSREPSEAKAFYTTLGLATAVGMLLN
;
A
#
# COMPACT_ATOMS: atom_id res chain seq x y z
N MET A 1 12.62 40.67 41.91
CA MET A 1 11.42 39.93 41.47
C MET A 1 11.46 39.84 39.95
N SER A 2 11.98 38.74 39.43
CA SER A 2 11.88 38.36 38.01
C SER A 2 11.84 36.83 38.03
N GLY A 3 10.64 36.27 37.84
CA GLY A 3 10.42 34.84 37.86
C GLY A 3 10.78 34.25 36.50
N ASP A 4 11.84 33.45 36.48
CA ASP A 4 12.07 32.47 35.42
C ASP A 4 11.04 31.35 35.60
N HIS A 5 10.00 31.36 34.78
CA HIS A 5 9.15 30.20 34.57
C HIS A 5 9.91 29.20 33.69
N LEU A 6 10.80 28.44 34.32
CA LEU A 6 11.26 27.17 33.77
C LEU A 6 10.07 26.21 33.83
N ASP A 7 9.47 26.00 32.67
CA ASP A 7 8.42 25.02 32.44
C ASP A 7 8.92 23.63 32.90
N ASP A 8 8.41 23.22 34.05
CA ASP A 8 8.64 21.92 34.69
C ASP A 8 7.96 20.83 33.84
N ARG A 9 8.58 20.48 32.72
CA ARG A 9 8.19 19.31 31.93
C ARG A 9 8.61 18.07 32.71
N SER A 10 7.75 17.69 33.65
CA SER A 10 7.69 16.38 34.29
C SER A 10 8.31 15.30 33.41
N ALA A 11 9.46 14.80 33.84
CA ALA A 11 10.15 13.67 33.24
C ALA A 11 9.31 12.40 33.48
N VAL A 12 8.27 12.22 32.66
CA VAL A 12 7.59 10.95 32.56
C VAL A 12 8.58 10.00 31.91
N VAL A 13 9.08 9.04 32.69
CA VAL A 13 9.90 7.92 32.22
C VAL A 13 9.09 7.18 31.15
N GLU A 14 9.35 7.49 29.89
CA GLU A 14 8.81 6.72 28.78
C GLU A 14 9.37 5.29 28.88
N PRO A 15 8.54 4.25 28.64
CA PRO A 15 9.02 2.88 28.70
C PRO A 15 10.20 2.69 27.74
N SER A 16 11.29 2.06 28.21
CA SER A 16 12.59 2.01 27.51
C SER A 16 12.57 1.24 26.17
N LYS A 17 11.43 0.66 25.81
CA LYS A 17 11.15 0.10 24.49
C LYS A 17 9.77 0.59 24.05
N PRO A 18 9.66 1.36 22.95
CA PRO A 18 8.36 1.72 22.41
C PRO A 18 7.60 0.44 22.04
N ARG A 19 6.29 0.40 22.33
CA ARG A 19 5.50 -0.79 22.01
C ARG A 19 5.50 -0.99 20.50
N LEU A 20 5.57 -2.22 20.01
CA LEU A 20 5.62 -2.50 18.56
C LEU A 20 4.48 -1.80 17.79
N LEU A 21 3.28 -1.73 18.40
CA LEU A 21 2.11 -1.02 17.86
C LEU A 21 2.24 0.52 17.80
N GLU A 22 3.13 1.11 18.61
CA GLU A 22 3.46 2.55 18.59
C GLU A 22 4.53 2.88 17.55
N ILE A 23 5.35 1.89 17.17
CA ILE A 23 6.38 2.01 16.12
C ILE A 23 5.75 1.79 14.75
N LEU A 24 4.89 0.77 14.62
CA LEU A 24 4.23 0.41 13.37
C LEU A 24 3.17 1.44 13.03
N GLY A 25 3.29 2.05 11.86
CA GLY A 25 2.60 3.28 11.50
C GLY A 25 2.48 3.42 9.98
N PRO A 26 2.97 4.53 9.42
CA PRO A 26 3.00 4.76 7.98
C PRO A 26 3.68 3.66 7.17
N GLY A 27 4.85 3.18 7.61
CA GLY A 27 5.61 2.14 6.90
C GLY A 27 4.82 0.84 6.72
N LEU A 28 4.16 0.37 7.79
CA LEU A 28 3.28 -0.81 7.72
C LEU A 28 2.10 -0.61 6.78
N VAL A 29 1.39 0.52 6.88
CA VAL A 29 0.21 0.80 6.05
C VAL A 29 0.61 0.91 4.58
N THR A 30 1.70 1.62 4.28
CA THR A 30 2.24 1.76 2.93
C THR A 30 2.66 0.42 2.36
N GLY A 31 3.43 -0.37 3.11
CA GLY A 31 3.82 -1.71 2.66
C GLY A 31 2.60 -2.58 2.40
N ALA A 32 1.65 -2.60 3.32
CA ALA A 32 0.45 -3.40 3.16
C ALA A 32 -0.43 -2.97 1.98
N SER A 33 -0.34 -1.70 1.56
CA SER A 33 -1.10 -1.18 0.42
C SER A 33 -0.47 -1.57 -0.91
N ASP A 34 0.83 -1.86 -0.94
CA ASP A 34 1.54 -2.27 -2.14
C ASP A 34 1.00 -3.58 -2.73
N ASP A 35 0.51 -4.48 -1.87
CA ASP A 35 -0.19 -5.71 -2.27
C ASP A 35 -1.69 -5.48 -2.51
N ASP A 36 -2.00 -4.44 -3.28
CA ASP A 36 -3.36 -4.13 -3.72
C ASP A 36 -3.92 -5.24 -4.65
N PRO A 37 -5.24 -5.31 -4.88
CA PRO A 37 -5.84 -6.31 -5.77
C PRO A 37 -5.20 -6.40 -7.16
N SER A 38 -4.74 -5.28 -7.72
CA SER A 38 -4.01 -5.26 -8.99
C SER A 38 -2.61 -5.88 -8.90
N GLY A 39 -1.88 -5.66 -7.80
CA GLY A 39 -0.60 -6.29 -7.50
C GLY A 39 -0.75 -7.79 -7.26
N ILE A 40 -1.81 -8.21 -6.56
CA ILE A 40 -2.14 -9.64 -6.36
C ILE A 40 -2.33 -10.34 -7.71
N ALA A 41 -2.99 -9.69 -8.69
CA ALA A 41 -3.13 -10.23 -10.04
C ALA A 41 -1.76 -10.39 -10.71
N THR A 42 -0.88 -9.39 -10.61
CA THR A 42 0.48 -9.41 -11.18
C THR A 42 1.33 -10.55 -10.58
N TYR A 43 1.36 -10.70 -9.25
CA TYR A 43 2.11 -11.77 -8.60
C TYR A 43 1.53 -13.16 -8.92
N SER A 44 0.20 -13.26 -9.07
CA SER A 44 -0.47 -14.49 -9.48
C SER A 44 -0.15 -14.88 -10.92
N GLN A 45 -0.06 -13.90 -11.83
CA GLN A 45 0.38 -14.10 -13.21
C GLN A 45 1.85 -14.53 -13.26
N ALA A 46 2.71 -13.88 -12.47
CA ALA A 46 4.12 -14.23 -12.36
C ALA A 46 4.33 -15.70 -11.96
N GLY A 47 3.66 -16.14 -10.89
CA GLY A 47 3.75 -17.52 -10.41
C GLY A 47 3.11 -18.52 -11.37
N SER A 48 1.93 -18.23 -11.90
CA SER A 48 1.23 -19.15 -12.82
C SER A 48 1.96 -19.32 -14.16
N GLN A 49 2.56 -18.28 -14.74
CA GLN A 49 3.22 -18.34 -16.05
C GLN A 49 4.67 -18.81 -15.97
N PHE A 50 5.43 -18.35 -14.96
CA PHE A 50 6.87 -18.57 -14.89
C PHE A 50 7.29 -19.49 -13.74
N GLY A 51 6.34 -20.03 -12.96
CA GLY A 51 6.63 -20.83 -11.78
C GLY A 51 7.50 -20.06 -10.78
N TYR A 52 8.49 -20.72 -10.20
CA TYR A 52 9.42 -20.08 -9.25
C TYR A 52 10.51 -19.23 -9.90
N ILE A 53 10.60 -19.19 -11.23
CA ILE A 53 11.78 -18.64 -11.96
C ILE A 53 11.93 -17.13 -11.74
N VAL A 54 10.83 -16.40 -11.56
CA VAL A 54 10.86 -14.95 -11.33
C VAL A 54 10.91 -14.57 -9.85
N SER A 55 10.88 -15.54 -8.92
CA SER A 55 10.83 -15.26 -7.48
C SER A 55 12.07 -14.53 -6.94
N TRP A 56 13.25 -14.70 -7.57
CA TRP A 56 14.46 -13.94 -7.21
C TRP A 56 14.29 -12.43 -7.32
N THR A 57 13.36 -11.95 -8.16
CA THR A 57 13.08 -10.52 -8.29
C THR A 57 12.66 -9.92 -6.95
N LEU A 58 11.94 -10.67 -6.12
CA LEU A 58 11.48 -10.22 -4.81
C LEU A 58 12.62 -10.03 -3.79
N ILE A 59 13.78 -10.67 -3.99
CA ILE A 59 14.98 -10.36 -3.20
C ILE A 59 15.51 -8.97 -3.55
N LEU A 60 15.43 -8.57 -4.82
CA LEU A 60 15.90 -7.27 -5.27
C LEU A 60 14.90 -6.14 -5.00
N THR A 61 13.60 -6.40 -5.09
CA THR A 61 12.59 -5.39 -4.82
C THR A 61 12.63 -4.94 -3.37
N TYR A 62 12.82 -5.84 -2.40
CA TYR A 62 12.81 -5.50 -0.97
C TYR A 62 13.76 -4.33 -0.59
N PRO A 63 15.08 -4.37 -0.87
CA PRO A 63 15.96 -3.24 -0.54
C PRO A 63 15.61 -1.98 -1.32
N LEU A 64 15.10 -2.09 -2.55
CA LEU A 64 14.67 -0.94 -3.35
C LEU A 64 13.44 -0.26 -2.75
N MET A 65 12.42 -1.04 -2.40
CA MET A 65 11.22 -0.56 -1.71
C MET A 65 11.61 0.15 -0.40
N VAL A 66 12.42 -0.52 0.42
CA VAL A 66 12.90 0.03 1.70
C VAL A 66 13.61 1.36 1.47
N ALA A 67 14.52 1.44 0.49
CA ALA A 67 15.25 2.66 0.20
C ALA A 67 14.31 3.82 -0.18
N VAL A 68 13.40 3.60 -1.14
CA VAL A 68 12.52 4.66 -1.64
C VAL A 68 11.50 5.08 -0.57
N GLN A 69 10.96 4.14 0.19
CA GLN A 69 10.01 4.47 1.27
C GLN A 69 10.69 5.14 2.46
N MET A 70 11.93 4.77 2.80
CA MET A 70 12.69 5.48 3.83
C MET A 70 12.97 6.92 3.41
N ILE A 71 13.32 7.17 2.14
CA ILE A 71 13.52 8.53 1.62
C ILE A 71 12.21 9.32 1.73
N SER A 72 11.10 8.75 1.27
CA SER A 72 9.78 9.40 1.29
C SER A 72 9.33 9.73 2.72
N ALA A 73 9.49 8.78 3.65
CA ALA A 73 9.17 8.96 5.06
C ALA A 73 10.02 10.05 5.72
N ARG A 74 11.34 10.06 5.43
CA ARG A 74 12.26 11.09 5.94
C ARG A 74 11.88 12.48 5.42
N ILE A 75 11.50 12.61 4.14
CA ILE A 75 11.02 13.89 3.59
C ILE A 75 9.77 14.35 4.33
N GLY A 76 8.78 13.48 4.49
CA GLY A 76 7.55 13.78 5.24
C GLY A 76 7.81 14.23 6.67
N ARG A 77 8.60 13.45 7.43
CA ARG A 77 8.92 13.73 8.84
C ARG A 77 9.82 14.96 9.02
N THR A 78 10.67 15.26 8.05
CA THR A 78 11.60 16.40 8.11
C THR A 78 10.90 17.70 7.76
N THR A 79 10.11 17.71 6.70
CA THR A 79 9.48 18.92 6.17
C THR A 79 8.09 19.19 6.76
N GLY A 80 7.44 18.18 7.33
CA GLY A 80 6.04 18.26 7.77
C GLY A 80 5.06 18.40 6.60
N ARG A 81 5.47 18.00 5.38
CA ARG A 81 4.68 18.10 4.14
C ARG A 81 4.89 16.84 3.31
N GLY A 82 3.91 16.48 2.47
CA GLY A 82 4.07 15.44 1.48
C GLY A 82 5.06 15.81 0.37
N LEU A 83 5.25 14.88 -0.57
CA LEU A 83 6.21 15.02 -1.67
C LEU A 83 5.85 16.18 -2.60
N ALA A 84 4.58 16.30 -2.99
CA ALA A 84 4.12 17.40 -3.84
C ALA A 84 4.31 18.76 -3.15
N GLY A 85 4.02 18.86 -1.86
CA GLY A 85 4.18 20.10 -1.09
C GLY A 85 5.65 20.50 -0.93
N SER A 86 6.54 19.51 -0.80
CA SER A 86 7.98 19.71 -0.78
C SER A 86 8.52 20.13 -2.15
N MET A 87 8.09 19.46 -3.23
CA MET A 87 8.46 19.83 -4.60
C MET A 87 8.02 21.24 -4.98
N ALA A 88 6.81 21.65 -4.58
CA ALA A 88 6.26 22.98 -4.87
C ALA A 88 7.00 24.16 -4.19
N GLN A 89 7.95 23.86 -3.28
CA GLN A 89 8.87 24.83 -2.69
C GLN A 89 10.22 24.91 -3.40
N CYS A 90 10.72 23.77 -3.89
CA CYS A 90 12.05 23.67 -4.50
C CYS A 90 12.04 23.85 -6.02
N TYR A 91 10.91 23.55 -6.67
CA TYR A 91 10.80 23.49 -8.13
C TYR A 91 9.71 24.42 -8.67
N PRO A 92 9.83 24.86 -9.95
CA PRO A 92 8.77 25.60 -10.62
C PRO A 92 7.52 24.74 -10.80
N ARG A 93 6.36 25.40 -10.91
CA ARG A 93 5.03 24.75 -10.96
C ARG A 93 4.90 23.67 -12.04
N TRP A 94 5.53 23.86 -13.20
CA TRP A 94 5.44 22.91 -14.31
C TRP A 94 6.01 21.53 -13.96
N VAL A 95 7.06 21.46 -13.12
CA VAL A 95 7.64 20.19 -12.63
C VAL A 95 6.66 19.47 -11.71
N GLY A 96 6.01 20.22 -10.82
CA GLY A 96 4.97 19.67 -9.95
C GLY A 96 3.84 19.05 -10.77
N VAL A 97 3.32 19.80 -11.75
CA VAL A 97 2.25 19.33 -12.64
C VAL A 97 2.68 18.11 -13.46
N SER A 98 3.90 18.10 -14.01
CA SER A 98 4.38 16.97 -14.82
C SER A 98 4.52 15.66 -14.06
N VAL A 99 4.65 15.70 -12.73
CA VAL A 99 4.69 14.50 -11.87
C VAL A 99 3.30 14.16 -11.34
N THR A 100 2.53 15.15 -10.89
CA THR A 100 1.22 14.92 -10.25
C THR A 100 0.14 14.47 -11.23
N VAL A 101 0.14 14.96 -12.48
CA VAL A 101 -0.90 14.57 -13.46
C VAL A 101 -0.79 13.10 -13.87
N PRO A 102 0.39 12.57 -14.28
CA PRO A 102 0.52 11.15 -14.56
C PRO A 102 0.21 10.27 -13.35
N LEU A 103 0.62 10.70 -12.15
CA LEU A 103 0.29 10.02 -10.90
C LEU A 103 -1.24 9.93 -10.70
N LEU A 104 -1.96 11.03 -10.88
CA LEU A 104 -3.42 11.03 -10.76
C LEU A 104 -4.06 10.03 -11.73
N LEU A 105 -3.62 10.03 -13.00
CA LEU A 105 -4.15 9.12 -14.01
C LEU A 105 -3.89 7.66 -13.63
N ALA A 106 -2.65 7.33 -13.23
CA ALA A 106 -2.29 6.00 -12.77
C ALA A 106 -3.14 5.58 -11.55
N ASN A 107 -3.30 6.45 -10.55
CA ASN A 107 -4.11 6.17 -9.37
C ASN A 107 -5.59 5.93 -9.70
N VAL A 108 -6.16 6.69 -10.63
CA VAL A 108 -7.56 6.50 -11.05
C VAL A 108 -7.76 5.18 -11.77
N ILE A 109 -6.79 4.76 -12.59
CA ILE A 109 -6.81 3.44 -13.25
C ILE A 109 -6.70 2.33 -12.21
N ASN A 110 -5.75 2.43 -11.26
CA ASN A 110 -5.59 1.45 -10.18
C ASN A 110 -6.84 1.38 -9.29
N LEU A 111 -7.44 2.53 -8.96
CA LEU A 111 -8.72 2.57 -8.23
C LEU A 111 -9.82 1.78 -8.95
N GLY A 112 -9.90 1.92 -10.28
CA GLY A 112 -10.85 1.16 -11.08
C GLY A 112 -10.57 -0.35 -11.05
N ALA A 113 -9.32 -0.74 -11.29
CA ALA A 113 -8.90 -2.14 -11.26
C ALA A 113 -9.14 -2.80 -9.89
N ASP A 114 -8.80 -2.09 -8.81
CA ASP A 114 -8.95 -2.60 -7.44
C ASP A 114 -10.42 -2.73 -7.05
N LEU A 115 -11.23 -1.71 -7.31
CA LEU A 115 -12.66 -1.76 -7.02
C LEU A 115 -13.36 -2.85 -7.84
N GLY A 116 -12.97 -3.03 -9.10
CA GLY A 116 -13.43 -4.11 -9.96
C GLY A 116 -13.12 -5.48 -9.38
N ALA A 117 -11.84 -5.71 -9.04
CA ALA A 117 -11.39 -6.95 -8.41
C ALA A 117 -12.11 -7.24 -7.08
N MET A 118 -12.37 -6.22 -6.26
CA MET A 118 -13.16 -6.36 -5.04
C MET A 118 -14.62 -6.74 -5.34
N GLY A 119 -15.23 -6.13 -6.36
CA GLY A 119 -16.59 -6.42 -6.79
C GLY A 119 -16.74 -7.86 -7.30
N ASP A 120 -15.79 -8.31 -8.10
CA ASP A 120 -15.74 -9.68 -8.63
C ASP A 120 -15.43 -10.70 -7.53
N ALA A 121 -14.56 -10.37 -6.57
CA ALA A 121 -14.30 -11.21 -5.40
C ALA A 121 -15.54 -11.35 -4.51
N ALA A 122 -16.31 -10.27 -4.31
CA ALA A 122 -17.58 -10.32 -3.58
C ALA A 122 -18.62 -11.14 -4.33
N HIS A 123 -18.73 -10.98 -5.65
CA HIS A 123 -19.59 -11.83 -6.48
C HIS A 123 -19.22 -13.31 -6.33
N LEU A 124 -17.94 -13.65 -6.34
CA LEU A 124 -17.46 -15.02 -6.18
C LEU A 124 -17.84 -15.64 -4.81
N LEU A 125 -17.93 -14.83 -3.75
CA LEU A 125 -18.20 -15.30 -2.39
C LEU A 125 -19.69 -15.45 -2.08
N ILE A 126 -20.51 -14.45 -2.43
CA ILE A 126 -21.91 -14.38 -1.98
C ILE A 126 -22.93 -14.40 -3.12
N ASN A 127 -22.49 -14.42 -4.39
CA ASN A 127 -23.30 -14.21 -5.59
C ASN A 127 -24.05 -12.87 -5.58
N GLY A 128 -24.08 -12.17 -6.72
CA GLY A 128 -24.75 -10.86 -6.81
C GLY A 128 -24.36 -10.09 -8.07
N ASN A 129 -24.62 -8.78 -8.12
CA ASN A 129 -24.15 -7.96 -9.24
C ASN A 129 -22.80 -7.31 -8.87
N PRO A 130 -21.69 -7.62 -9.58
CA PRO A 130 -20.38 -7.04 -9.33
C PRO A 130 -20.39 -5.52 -9.29
N LEU A 131 -21.14 -4.86 -10.18
CA LEU A 131 -21.21 -3.40 -10.26
C LEU A 131 -21.83 -2.76 -9.01
N ILE A 132 -22.77 -3.45 -8.37
CA ILE A 132 -23.34 -2.98 -7.09
C ILE A 132 -22.28 -3.06 -5.99
N TYR A 133 -21.45 -4.11 -5.99
CA TYR A 133 -20.36 -4.25 -5.03
C TYR A 133 -19.25 -3.22 -5.27
N VAL A 134 -18.87 -2.97 -6.52
CA VAL A 134 -17.94 -1.87 -6.90
C VAL A 134 -18.42 -0.55 -6.32
N ALA A 135 -19.70 -0.20 -6.57
CA ALA A 135 -20.30 1.03 -6.06
C ALA A 135 -20.34 1.06 -4.52
N ALA A 136 -20.72 -0.05 -3.88
CA ALA A 136 -20.79 -0.15 -2.44
C ALA A 136 -19.41 0.01 -1.79
N PHE A 137 -18.38 -0.67 -2.29
CA PHE A 137 -17.02 -0.56 -1.77
C PHE A 137 -16.42 0.84 -1.98
N GLY A 138 -16.63 1.44 -3.15
CA GLY A 138 -16.19 2.81 -3.40
C GLY A 138 -16.84 3.81 -2.44
N VAL A 139 -18.16 3.70 -2.23
CA VAL A 139 -18.89 4.53 -1.26
C VAL A 139 -18.40 4.29 0.17
N ILE A 140 -18.22 3.04 0.59
CA ILE A 140 -17.68 2.69 1.92
C ILE A 140 -16.29 3.30 2.12
N CYS A 141 -15.40 3.19 1.14
CA CYS A 141 -14.05 3.74 1.21
C CYS A 141 -14.06 5.26 1.34
N VAL A 142 -14.91 5.97 0.58
CA VAL A 142 -15.05 7.43 0.70
C VAL A 142 -15.64 7.81 2.06
N LEU A 143 -16.70 7.14 2.49
CA LEU A 143 -17.35 7.42 3.78
C LEU A 143 -16.38 7.18 4.96
N PHE A 144 -15.57 6.12 4.92
CA PHE A 144 -14.57 5.86 5.94
C PHE A 144 -13.52 6.97 5.99
N GLN A 145 -13.06 7.47 4.84
CA GLN A 145 -12.09 8.56 4.79
C GLN A 145 -12.67 9.90 5.25
N VAL A 146 -13.96 10.15 5.02
CA VAL A 146 -14.63 11.44 5.35
C VAL A 146 -15.13 11.48 6.80
N LEU A 147 -15.66 10.36 7.31
CA LEU A 147 -16.35 10.32 8.61
C LEU A 147 -15.46 9.90 9.78
N LEU A 148 -14.42 9.10 9.53
CA LEU A 148 -13.55 8.64 10.61
C LEU A 148 -12.50 9.69 10.94
N LYS A 149 -12.34 9.96 12.24
CA LYS A 149 -11.18 10.71 12.73
C LYS A 149 -9.91 10.00 12.32
N TYR A 150 -8.90 10.76 11.89
CA TYR A 150 -7.63 10.25 11.41
C TYR A 150 -7.01 9.13 12.28
N LYS A 151 -6.96 9.30 13.62
CA LYS A 151 -6.43 8.26 14.52
C LYS A 151 -7.17 6.92 14.41
N ARG A 152 -8.50 6.94 14.27
CA ARG A 152 -9.30 5.72 14.09
C ARG A 152 -9.12 5.16 12.70
N TYR A 153 -9.05 6.03 11.70
CA TYR A 153 -8.83 5.65 10.31
C TYR A 153 -7.50 4.90 10.13
N VAL A 154 -6.38 5.45 10.64
CA VAL A 154 -5.08 4.77 10.60
C VAL A 154 -5.11 3.44 11.36
N ALA A 155 -5.83 3.35 12.48
CA ALA A 155 -5.99 2.09 13.20
C ALA A 155 -6.74 1.05 12.34
N VAL A 156 -7.81 1.45 11.63
CA VAL A 156 -8.53 0.57 10.70
C VAL A 156 -7.60 0.06 9.59
N LEU A 157 -6.78 0.93 8.99
CA LEU A 157 -5.81 0.50 7.97
C LEU A 157 -4.79 -0.51 8.53
N LYS A 158 -4.27 -0.29 9.74
CA LYS A 158 -3.38 -1.27 10.41
C LYS A 158 -4.05 -2.61 10.71
N TRP A 159 -5.36 -2.62 10.98
CA TRP A 159 -6.09 -3.86 11.17
C TRP A 159 -6.34 -4.57 9.84
N LEU A 160 -6.69 -3.82 8.80
CA LEU A 160 -6.87 -4.34 7.45
C LEU A 160 -5.57 -4.91 6.86
N SER A 161 -4.39 -4.44 7.28
CA SER A 161 -3.13 -5.06 6.85
C SER A 161 -2.99 -6.51 7.30
N LEU A 162 -3.71 -6.96 8.33
CA LEU A 162 -3.76 -8.37 8.70
C LEU A 162 -4.48 -9.23 7.67
N ALA A 163 -5.27 -8.64 6.76
CA ALA A 163 -5.87 -9.37 5.64
C ALA A 163 -4.79 -10.02 4.77
N LEU A 164 -3.57 -9.47 4.72
CA LEU A 164 -2.44 -10.05 3.99
C LEU A 164 -2.01 -11.42 4.54
N LEU A 165 -2.29 -11.71 5.81
CA LEU A 165 -2.02 -13.03 6.40
C LEU A 165 -2.85 -14.14 5.74
N SER A 166 -3.94 -13.79 5.03
CA SER A 166 -4.72 -14.74 4.22
C SER A 166 -3.84 -15.44 3.18
N TYR A 167 -2.97 -14.70 2.47
CA TYR A 167 -2.08 -15.25 1.45
C TYR A 167 -0.92 -16.06 2.04
N ILE A 168 -0.45 -15.69 3.23
CA ILE A 168 0.51 -16.52 3.96
C ILE A 168 -0.17 -17.82 4.40
N ALA A 169 -1.43 -17.76 4.84
CA ALA A 169 -2.20 -18.93 5.22
C ALA A 169 -2.39 -19.90 4.04
N THR A 170 -2.57 -19.40 2.81
CA THR A 170 -2.71 -20.26 1.63
C THR A 170 -1.46 -21.09 1.32
N LEU A 171 -0.26 -20.63 1.70
CA LEU A 171 0.96 -21.44 1.56
C LEU A 171 0.94 -22.72 2.39
N PHE A 172 0.32 -22.70 3.57
CA PHE A 172 0.25 -23.88 4.44
C PHE A 172 -0.74 -24.94 3.95
N VAL A 173 -1.62 -24.57 3.02
CA VAL A 173 -2.61 -25.48 2.44
C VAL A 173 -2.07 -26.16 1.17
N VAL A 174 -1.09 -25.53 0.50
CA VAL A 174 -0.56 -25.99 -0.78
C VAL A 174 0.73 -26.79 -0.60
N HIS A 175 0.91 -27.82 -1.43
CA HIS A 175 2.16 -28.58 -1.46
C HIS A 175 3.23 -27.83 -2.27
N VAL A 176 4.18 -27.19 -1.59
CA VAL A 176 5.27 -26.43 -2.21
C VAL A 176 6.52 -27.30 -2.34
N ASP A 177 7.09 -27.36 -3.55
CA ASP A 177 8.43 -27.89 -3.76
C ASP A 177 9.48 -26.88 -3.29
N TRP A 178 9.89 -27.01 -2.04
CA TRP A 178 10.88 -26.15 -1.42
C TRP A 178 12.25 -26.17 -2.12
N SER A 179 12.61 -27.25 -2.82
CA SER A 179 13.88 -27.33 -3.55
C SER A 179 13.85 -26.42 -4.78
N ASN A 180 12.78 -26.51 -5.57
CA ASN A 180 12.61 -25.66 -6.75
C ASN A 180 12.31 -24.20 -6.38
N PHE A 181 11.52 -23.96 -5.32
CA PHE A 181 11.30 -22.62 -4.77
C PHE A 181 12.61 -21.94 -4.35
N THR A 182 13.44 -22.60 -3.54
CA THR A 182 14.71 -22.00 -3.08
C THR A 182 15.69 -21.74 -4.23
N ARG A 183 15.71 -22.61 -5.25
CA ARG A 183 16.47 -22.37 -6.48
C ARG A 183 15.95 -21.15 -7.24
N GLY A 184 14.64 -21.06 -7.48
CA GLY A 184 14.03 -19.93 -8.17
C GLY A 184 14.15 -18.60 -7.43
N LEU A 185 14.22 -18.66 -6.10
CA LEU A 185 14.43 -17.50 -5.24
C LEU A 185 15.89 -17.03 -5.19
N LEU A 186 16.87 -17.95 -5.09
CA LEU A 186 18.28 -17.59 -4.89
C LEU A 186 19.11 -17.52 -6.17
N LEU A 187 18.71 -18.24 -7.22
CA LEU A 187 19.48 -18.33 -8.47
C LEU A 187 18.75 -17.56 -9.59
N PRO A 188 19.18 -16.32 -9.91
CA PRO A 188 18.57 -15.55 -10.98
C PRO A 188 18.78 -16.28 -12.31
N THR A 189 17.67 -16.65 -12.95
CA THR A 189 17.68 -17.39 -14.20
C THR A 189 17.15 -16.48 -15.31
N PHE A 190 17.98 -16.11 -16.26
CA PHE A 190 17.58 -15.21 -17.34
C PHE A 190 17.07 -15.98 -18.55
N LYS A 191 15.85 -15.65 -19.01
CA LYS A 191 15.29 -16.16 -20.26
C LYS A 191 15.33 -15.08 -21.34
N ALA A 192 15.66 -15.47 -22.57
CA ALA A 192 15.58 -14.60 -23.74
C ALA A 192 14.14 -14.57 -24.29
N ASP A 193 13.18 -14.23 -23.43
CA ASP A 193 11.74 -14.17 -23.76
C ASP A 193 11.20 -12.76 -23.44
N PRO A 194 10.60 -12.04 -24.40
CA PRO A 194 9.98 -10.74 -24.13
C PRO A 194 8.94 -10.77 -23.01
N ASN A 195 8.17 -11.85 -22.89
CA ASN A 195 7.14 -11.98 -21.84
C ASN A 195 7.77 -12.07 -20.45
N TYR A 196 8.92 -12.76 -20.35
CA TYR A 196 9.69 -12.84 -19.10
C TYR A 196 10.15 -11.45 -18.63
N TRP A 197 10.70 -10.64 -19.53
CA TRP A 197 11.13 -9.28 -19.19
C TRP A 197 9.95 -8.35 -18.90
N SER A 198 8.84 -8.49 -19.63
CA SER A 198 7.61 -7.76 -19.36
C SER A 198 7.08 -8.07 -17.95
N MET A 199 7.13 -9.35 -17.53
CA MET A 199 6.71 -9.75 -16.19
C MET A 199 7.64 -9.18 -15.10
N ILE A 200 8.96 -9.15 -15.33
CA ILE A 200 9.88 -8.48 -14.41
C ILE A 200 9.52 -7.00 -14.27
N VAL A 201 9.27 -6.30 -15.38
CA VAL A 201 8.88 -4.88 -15.35
C VAL A 201 7.54 -4.71 -14.62
N ALA A 202 6.58 -5.63 -14.81
CA ALA A 202 5.29 -5.62 -14.11
C ALA A 202 5.47 -5.80 -12.59
N ILE A 203 6.28 -6.76 -12.15
CA ILE A 203 6.60 -6.98 -10.72
C ILE A 203 7.22 -5.71 -10.14
N PHE A 204 8.26 -5.16 -10.76
CA PHE A 204 8.90 -3.95 -10.23
C PHE A 204 7.97 -2.73 -10.26
N GLY A 205 7.14 -2.61 -11.30
CA GLY A 205 6.18 -1.53 -11.45
C GLY A 205 5.10 -1.54 -10.38
N THR A 206 4.54 -2.71 -10.06
CA THR A 206 3.52 -2.83 -9.01
C THR A 206 4.11 -2.61 -7.62
N THR A 207 5.32 -3.11 -7.37
CA THR A 207 5.97 -3.08 -6.05
C THR A 207 6.61 -1.73 -5.67
N ILE A 208 6.91 -0.89 -6.67
CA ILE A 208 7.56 0.42 -6.51
C ILE A 208 6.60 1.49 -7.03
N SER A 209 5.33 1.36 -6.64
CA SER A 209 4.24 2.18 -7.14
C SER A 209 4.36 3.64 -6.66
N PRO A 210 4.34 4.65 -7.57
CA PRO A 210 4.55 6.05 -7.20
C PRO A 210 3.60 6.58 -6.12
N TYR A 211 2.36 6.11 -6.07
CA TYR A 211 1.36 6.56 -5.10
C TYR A 211 1.78 6.30 -3.66
N LEU A 212 2.53 5.23 -3.42
CA LEU A 212 3.03 4.87 -2.09
C LEU A 212 4.05 5.89 -1.59
N PHE A 213 4.83 6.51 -2.46
CA PHE A 213 5.80 7.53 -2.05
C PHE A 213 5.08 8.78 -1.57
N PHE A 214 4.05 9.19 -2.31
CA PHE A 214 3.21 10.32 -1.94
C PHE A 214 2.44 10.04 -0.66
N TRP A 215 1.91 8.82 -0.53
CA TRP A 215 1.21 8.39 0.67
C TRP A 215 2.15 8.36 1.89
N GLN A 216 3.27 7.66 1.83
CA GLN A 216 4.24 7.52 2.92
C GLN A 216 4.69 8.89 3.45
N ALA A 217 5.06 9.81 2.54
CA ALA A 217 5.47 11.15 2.95
C ALA A 217 4.31 11.96 3.55
N SER A 218 3.11 11.88 2.96
CA SER A 218 1.93 12.62 3.44
C SER A 218 1.44 12.09 4.78
N GLN A 219 1.48 10.77 4.99
CA GLN A 219 1.08 10.13 6.23
C GLN A 219 2.05 10.46 7.37
N GLU A 220 3.37 10.49 7.11
CA GLU A 220 4.35 10.99 8.10
C GLU A 220 4.12 12.47 8.45
N ALA A 221 3.77 13.29 7.46
CA ALA A 221 3.43 14.70 7.67
C ALA A 221 2.11 14.88 8.45
N GLU A 222 1.13 14.00 8.25
CA GLU A 222 -0.16 14.02 8.93
C GLU A 222 -0.05 13.52 10.37
N ASP A 223 0.72 12.45 10.61
CA ASP A 223 1.02 11.93 11.94
C ASP A 223 1.67 12.98 12.86
N LEU A 224 2.49 13.87 12.29
CA LEU A 224 3.08 15.00 13.02
C LEU A 224 2.01 15.96 13.57
N LYS A 225 0.94 16.23 12.81
CA LYS A 225 -0.12 17.17 13.23
C LYS A 225 -0.93 16.65 14.43
N GLU A 226 -0.99 15.33 14.58
CA GLU A 226 -1.75 14.64 15.64
C GLU A 226 -0.95 14.41 16.92
N LYS A 227 0.35 14.75 16.89
CA LYS A 227 1.28 14.64 18.00
C LYS A 227 1.75 16.03 18.43
N PRO A 228 1.08 16.67 19.40
CA PRO A 228 1.39 18.05 19.82
C PRO A 228 2.82 18.25 20.35
N ARG A 229 3.52 17.16 20.66
CA ARG A 229 4.87 17.14 21.22
C ARG A 229 5.96 16.85 20.17
N GLU A 230 5.58 16.52 18.94
CA GLU A 230 6.53 16.27 17.85
C GLU A 230 6.37 17.37 16.80
N GLU A 231 7.49 17.94 16.36
CA GLU A 231 7.51 18.93 15.28
C GLU A 231 8.38 18.45 14.12
N ALA A 232 8.20 19.08 12.95
CA ALA A 232 9.04 18.83 11.78
C ALA A 232 10.53 18.94 12.15
N LEU A 233 11.37 17.99 11.70
CA LEU A 233 12.78 17.93 12.13
C LEU A 233 13.60 19.16 11.74
N VAL A 234 13.17 19.91 10.71
CA VAL A 234 13.76 21.21 10.38
C VAL A 234 13.67 22.20 11.55
N LYS A 235 12.61 22.12 12.37
CA LYS A 235 12.41 22.96 13.55
C LYS A 235 13.01 22.36 14.81
N HIS A 236 12.95 21.04 14.96
CA HIS A 236 13.44 20.31 16.14
C HIS A 236 14.39 19.15 15.78
N PRO A 237 15.65 19.45 15.39
CA PRO A 237 16.60 18.42 14.97
C PRO A 237 16.98 17.42 16.07
N GLN A 238 16.75 17.76 17.34
CA GLN A 238 17.08 16.91 18.49
C GLN A 238 16.28 15.60 18.50
N GLU A 239 15.10 15.57 17.87
CA GLU A 239 14.27 14.38 17.73
C GLU A 239 14.74 13.42 16.61
N ALA A 240 15.71 13.84 15.79
CA ALA A 240 16.07 13.14 14.55
C ALA A 240 16.44 11.67 14.77
N LYS A 241 17.25 11.36 15.81
CA LYS A 241 17.67 9.97 16.08
C LYS A 241 16.50 9.05 16.41
N ARG A 242 15.55 9.54 17.21
CA ARG A 242 14.34 8.78 17.60
C ARG A 242 13.43 8.59 16.39
N ALA A 243 13.19 9.67 15.65
CA ALA A 243 12.38 9.62 14.45
C ALA A 243 12.97 8.69 13.37
N GLU A 244 14.29 8.75 13.14
CA GLU A 244 14.98 7.89 12.19
C GLU A 244 14.89 6.42 12.57
N THR A 245 15.07 6.09 13.86
CA THR A 245 14.95 4.71 14.34
C THR A 245 13.52 4.18 14.14
N ARG A 246 12.50 5.00 14.47
CA ARG A 246 11.09 4.63 14.27
C ARG A 246 10.78 4.41 12.79
N ILE A 247 11.15 5.36 11.93
CA ILE A 247 10.92 5.28 10.48
C ILE A 247 11.62 4.06 9.88
N THR A 248 12.87 3.81 10.29
CA THR A 248 13.66 2.68 9.77
C THR A 248 13.01 1.35 10.14
N LEU A 249 12.64 1.15 11.41
CA LEU A 249 11.98 -0.08 11.84
C LEU A 249 10.59 -0.26 11.22
N ASP A 250 9.77 0.78 11.20
CA ASP A 250 8.43 0.76 10.61
C ASP A 250 8.47 0.44 9.12
N THR A 251 9.37 1.10 8.37
CA THR A 251 9.53 0.87 6.93
C THR A 251 10.09 -0.52 6.65
N LEU A 252 11.11 -0.98 7.38
CA LEU A 252 11.65 -2.33 7.21
C LEU A 252 10.57 -3.40 7.44
N ILE A 253 9.81 -3.29 8.52
CA ILE A 253 8.76 -4.27 8.85
C ILE A 253 7.64 -4.21 7.81
N GLY A 254 7.19 -3.01 7.43
CA GLY A 254 6.12 -2.85 6.43
C GLY A 254 6.49 -3.41 5.06
N MET A 255 7.68 -3.06 4.55
CA MET A 255 8.15 -3.57 3.25
C MET A 255 8.44 -5.08 3.31
N ALA A 256 8.91 -5.59 4.45
CA ALA A 256 9.15 -7.03 4.61
C ALA A 256 7.83 -7.81 4.60
N ALA A 257 6.82 -7.31 5.32
CA ALA A 257 5.50 -7.92 5.33
C ALA A 257 4.91 -7.99 3.92
N SER A 258 5.01 -6.89 3.16
CA SER A 258 4.54 -6.86 1.78
C SER A 258 5.28 -7.84 0.89
N ASN A 259 6.61 -7.79 0.89
CA ASN A 259 7.42 -8.65 0.03
C ASN A 259 7.25 -10.15 0.35
N ILE A 260 7.01 -10.50 1.62
CA ILE A 260 6.67 -11.87 2.04
C ILE A 260 5.31 -12.29 1.47
N VAL A 261 4.34 -11.38 1.42
CA VAL A 261 3.00 -11.64 0.89
C VAL A 261 3.03 -11.79 -0.63
N ALA A 262 3.72 -10.89 -1.33
CA ALA A 262 3.99 -11.04 -2.77
C ALA A 262 4.64 -12.39 -3.09
N LEU A 263 5.64 -12.80 -2.30
CA LEU A 263 6.29 -14.10 -2.44
C LEU A 263 5.33 -15.25 -2.16
N ALA A 264 4.45 -15.12 -1.17
CA ALA A 264 3.44 -16.12 -0.85
C ALA A 264 2.44 -16.31 -2.01
N ILE A 265 1.92 -15.22 -2.57
CA ILE A 265 1.00 -15.27 -3.72
C ILE A 265 1.67 -15.93 -4.93
N MET A 266 2.89 -15.50 -5.25
CA MET A 266 3.65 -16.03 -6.38
C MET A 266 3.99 -17.52 -6.18
N THR A 267 4.37 -17.92 -4.97
CA THR A 267 4.69 -19.32 -4.63
C THR A 267 3.44 -20.19 -4.65
N THR A 268 2.32 -19.72 -4.09
CA THR A 268 1.04 -20.43 -4.12
C THR A 268 0.59 -20.66 -5.56
N THR A 269 0.66 -19.65 -6.42
CA THR A 269 0.24 -19.78 -7.83
C THR A 269 1.22 -20.58 -8.68
N ALA A 270 2.51 -20.54 -8.38
CA ALA A 270 3.50 -21.46 -8.97
C ALA A 270 3.23 -22.92 -8.57
N ALA A 271 3.04 -23.19 -7.28
CA ALA A 271 2.82 -24.54 -6.76
C ALA A 271 1.48 -25.16 -7.17
N THR A 272 0.50 -24.34 -7.57
CA THR A 272 -0.84 -24.80 -7.97
C THR A 272 -1.05 -24.65 -9.47
N LEU A 273 -1.13 -23.41 -9.94
CA LEU A 273 -1.58 -23.08 -11.29
C LEU A 273 -0.54 -23.46 -12.35
N ASN A 274 0.75 -23.19 -12.10
CA ASN A 274 1.81 -23.53 -13.05
C ASN A 274 1.94 -25.05 -13.22
N GLU A 275 1.95 -25.80 -12.12
CA GLU A 275 1.98 -27.28 -12.13
C GLU A 275 0.74 -27.89 -12.82
N ALA A 276 -0.42 -27.26 -12.67
CA ALA A 276 -1.65 -27.67 -13.34
C ALA A 276 -1.73 -27.22 -14.82
N GLY A 277 -0.74 -26.48 -15.33
CA GLY A 277 -0.72 -25.91 -16.68
C GLY A 277 -1.67 -24.71 -16.90
N ALA A 278 -2.29 -24.21 -15.84
CA ALA A 278 -3.19 -23.05 -15.86
C ALA A 278 -2.38 -21.74 -15.86
N THR A 279 -1.89 -21.36 -17.03
CA THR A 279 -1.02 -20.18 -17.23
C THR A 279 -1.77 -18.90 -17.63
N ASN A 280 -3.03 -19.02 -18.08
CA ASN A 280 -3.82 -17.88 -18.54
C ASN A 280 -4.70 -17.30 -17.42
N ILE A 281 -4.06 -16.59 -16.48
CA ILE A 281 -4.73 -15.85 -15.41
C ILE A 281 -4.78 -14.38 -15.79
N GLU A 282 -5.97 -13.80 -15.93
CA GLU A 282 -6.12 -12.39 -16.32
C GLU A 282 -6.39 -11.49 -15.11
N SER A 283 -7.03 -12.01 -14.07
CA SER A 283 -7.37 -11.27 -12.85
C SER A 283 -6.98 -11.99 -11.55
N SER A 284 -6.96 -11.24 -10.45
CA SER A 284 -6.78 -11.80 -9.10
C SER A 284 -7.92 -12.74 -8.70
N VAL A 285 -9.13 -12.51 -9.23
CA VAL A 285 -10.30 -13.37 -8.99
C VAL A 285 -10.20 -14.68 -9.78
N ASP A 286 -9.61 -14.66 -10.98
CA ASP A 286 -9.33 -15.88 -11.73
C ASP A 286 -8.30 -16.75 -11.00
N ALA A 287 -7.29 -16.14 -10.39
CA ALA A 287 -6.36 -16.85 -9.51
C ALA A 287 -7.09 -17.51 -8.33
N ALA A 288 -8.00 -16.79 -7.68
CA ALA A 288 -8.81 -17.31 -6.58
C ALA A 288 -9.67 -18.52 -7.00
N LYS A 289 -10.31 -18.45 -8.18
CA LYS A 289 -11.12 -19.54 -8.76
C LYS A 289 -10.25 -20.75 -9.11
N ALA A 290 -9.11 -20.51 -9.75
CA ALA A 290 -8.24 -21.57 -10.26
C ALA A 290 -7.54 -22.35 -9.13
N ILE A 291 -7.42 -21.77 -7.94
CA ILE A 291 -6.90 -22.44 -6.73
C ILE A 291 -7.92 -23.44 -6.14
N GLU A 292 -9.23 -23.25 -6.33
CA GLU A 292 -10.28 -24.10 -5.72
C GLU A 292 -10.12 -25.61 -5.98
N PRO A 293 -9.93 -26.09 -7.23
CA PRO A 293 -9.77 -27.52 -7.47
C PRO A 293 -8.45 -28.11 -6.92
N LEU A 294 -7.47 -27.28 -6.60
CA LEU A 294 -6.11 -27.70 -6.25
C LEU A 294 -5.87 -27.65 -4.73
N ALA A 295 -6.37 -26.61 -4.06
CA ALA A 295 -6.20 -26.37 -2.62
C ALA A 295 -7.52 -26.40 -1.83
N GLY A 296 -8.64 -26.63 -2.52
CA GLY A 296 -9.96 -26.77 -1.91
C GLY A 296 -10.74 -25.45 -1.77
N HIS A 297 -12.02 -25.59 -1.44
CA HIS A 297 -12.97 -24.47 -1.33
C HIS A 297 -12.55 -23.42 -0.29
N PHE A 298 -11.93 -23.84 0.81
CA PHE A 298 -11.47 -22.94 1.85
C PHE A 298 -10.36 -21.99 1.37
N ALA A 299 -9.44 -22.47 0.51
CA ALA A 299 -8.40 -21.65 -0.08
C ALA A 299 -8.97 -20.56 -0.99
N LYS A 300 -10.00 -20.89 -1.79
CA LYS A 300 -10.74 -19.88 -2.58
C LYS A 300 -11.34 -18.80 -1.69
N ILE A 301 -12.03 -19.19 -0.62
CA ILE A 301 -12.67 -18.21 0.29
C ILE A 301 -11.62 -17.29 0.92
N ILE A 302 -10.51 -17.86 1.41
CA ILE A 302 -9.41 -17.09 2.01
C ILE A 302 -8.84 -16.10 0.99
N PHE A 303 -8.54 -16.56 -0.23
CA PHE A 303 -7.94 -15.73 -1.26
C PHE A 303 -8.89 -14.59 -1.70
N ALA A 304 -10.16 -14.90 -1.97
CA ALA A 304 -11.17 -13.90 -2.34
C ALA A 304 -11.46 -12.89 -1.22
N THR A 305 -11.48 -13.35 0.04
CA THR A 305 -11.62 -12.44 1.20
C THR A 305 -10.37 -11.58 1.37
N GLY A 306 -9.19 -12.13 1.08
CA GLY A 306 -7.93 -11.40 1.00
C GLY A 306 -8.00 -10.23 0.02
N ILE A 307 -8.54 -10.44 -1.19
CA ILE A 307 -8.70 -9.40 -2.22
C ILE A 307 -9.58 -8.24 -1.71
N ILE A 308 -10.70 -8.57 -1.06
CA ILE A 308 -11.58 -7.55 -0.48
C ILE A 308 -10.87 -6.80 0.65
N GLY A 309 -10.15 -7.53 1.51
CA GLY A 309 -9.42 -6.95 2.64
C GLY A 309 -8.29 -6.01 2.23
N THR A 310 -7.47 -6.41 1.25
CA THR A 310 -6.39 -5.55 0.71
C THR A 310 -6.96 -4.40 -0.10
N GLY A 311 -8.04 -4.60 -0.86
CA GLY A 311 -8.71 -3.53 -1.57
C GLY A 311 -9.30 -2.46 -0.63
N LEU A 312 -9.93 -2.86 0.48
CA LEU A 312 -10.42 -1.93 1.52
C LEU A 312 -9.29 -1.12 2.19
N LEU A 313 -8.04 -1.58 2.10
CA LEU A 313 -6.86 -0.90 2.59
C LEU A 313 -6.23 -0.01 1.51
N ALA A 314 -6.06 -0.52 0.29
CA ALA A 314 -5.35 0.14 -0.80
C ALA A 314 -6.17 1.24 -1.48
N VAL A 315 -7.48 1.03 -1.71
CA VAL A 315 -8.36 2.02 -2.35
C VAL A 315 -8.36 3.36 -1.60
N PRO A 316 -8.50 3.39 -0.25
CA PRO A 316 -8.35 4.64 0.49
C PRO A 316 -6.97 5.28 0.38
N VAL A 317 -5.90 4.48 0.32
CA VAL A 317 -4.53 4.98 0.18
C VAL A 317 -4.28 5.57 -1.23
N LEU A 318 -4.80 4.94 -2.28
CA LEU A 318 -4.76 5.43 -3.66
C LEU A 318 -5.53 6.75 -3.82
N ALA A 319 -6.76 6.81 -3.29
CA ALA A 319 -7.59 8.01 -3.35
C ALA A 319 -6.98 9.15 -2.51
N GLY A 320 -6.50 8.83 -1.31
CA GLY A 320 -5.83 9.77 -0.42
C GLY A 320 -4.55 10.34 -1.02
N SER A 321 -3.68 9.48 -1.56
CA SER A 321 -2.42 9.93 -2.20
C SER A 321 -2.67 10.81 -3.42
N ALA A 322 -3.68 10.52 -4.24
CA ALA A 322 -4.09 11.39 -5.35
C ALA A 322 -4.56 12.77 -4.84
N ALA A 323 -5.39 12.79 -3.80
CA ALA A 323 -5.89 14.03 -3.20
C ALA A 323 -4.78 14.86 -2.53
N TYR A 324 -3.83 14.21 -1.86
CA TYR A 324 -2.64 14.87 -1.30
C TYR A 324 -1.76 15.44 -2.41
N ALA A 325 -1.45 14.65 -3.45
CA ALA A 325 -0.58 15.07 -4.52
C ALA A 325 -1.12 16.33 -5.24
N ILE A 326 -2.40 16.33 -5.61
CA ILE A 326 -3.04 17.47 -6.27
C ILE A 326 -3.20 18.65 -5.30
N GLY A 327 -3.72 18.39 -4.11
CA GLY A 327 -4.01 19.44 -3.14
C GLY A 327 -2.74 20.17 -2.71
N GLU A 328 -1.64 19.45 -2.49
CA GLU A 328 -0.36 20.07 -2.15
C GLU A 328 0.27 20.80 -3.34
N ALA A 329 0.23 20.24 -4.54
CA ALA A 329 0.73 20.89 -5.75
C ALA A 329 -0.03 22.19 -6.05
N ALA A 330 -1.34 22.21 -5.83
CA ALA A 330 -2.22 23.36 -5.98
C ALA A 330 -2.23 24.30 -4.76
N ARG A 331 -1.49 23.98 -3.69
CA ARG A 331 -1.40 24.73 -2.42
C ARG A 331 -2.75 24.91 -1.71
N TRP A 332 -3.61 23.90 -1.80
CA TRP A 332 -4.88 23.85 -1.06
C TRP A 332 -4.69 23.45 0.40
N LYS A 333 -5.74 23.62 1.21
CA LYS A 333 -5.80 23.03 2.55
C LYS A 333 -6.01 21.53 2.41
N VAL A 334 -5.01 20.74 2.80
CA VAL A 334 -5.01 19.27 2.76
C VAL A 334 -4.89 18.66 4.14
N GLY A 335 -5.34 17.42 4.28
CA GLY A 335 -5.22 16.61 5.48
C GLY A 335 -6.49 15.84 5.82
N LEU A 336 -6.36 14.54 6.09
CA LEU A 336 -7.41 13.68 6.63
C LEU A 336 -7.76 14.01 8.09
N SER A 337 -6.89 14.73 8.80
CA SER A 337 -7.17 15.29 10.14
C SER A 337 -8.13 16.48 10.11
N ARG A 338 -8.30 17.14 8.95
CA ARG A 338 -9.16 18.31 8.81
C ARG A 338 -10.62 17.93 8.62
N GLU A 339 -11.51 18.79 9.10
CA GLU A 339 -12.94 18.64 8.83
C GLU A 339 -13.22 18.78 7.32
N PRO A 340 -14.21 18.03 6.78
CA PRO A 340 -14.59 18.14 5.37
C PRO A 340 -15.02 19.54 4.93
N SER A 341 -15.55 20.33 5.87
CA SER A 341 -15.91 21.74 5.69
C SER A 341 -14.68 22.64 5.42
N GLU A 342 -13.52 22.31 5.98
CA GLU A 342 -12.29 23.08 5.89
C GLU A 342 -11.41 22.71 4.69
N ALA A 343 -11.50 21.45 4.24
CA ALA A 343 -10.68 20.88 3.18
C ALA A 343 -11.53 20.40 1.99
N LYS A 344 -12.53 21.20 1.58
CA LYS A 344 -13.50 20.83 0.53
C LYS A 344 -12.85 20.32 -0.76
N ALA A 345 -11.84 21.04 -1.27
CA ALA A 345 -11.17 20.66 -2.51
C ALA A 345 -10.42 19.32 -2.40
N PHE A 346 -9.84 19.02 -1.23
CA PHE A 346 -9.17 17.75 -0.95
C PHE A 346 -10.17 16.58 -0.95
N TYR A 347 -11.24 16.67 -0.16
CA TYR A 347 -12.25 15.61 -0.10
C TYR A 347 -13.05 15.47 -1.40
N THR A 348 -13.25 16.56 -2.15
CA THR A 348 -13.86 16.51 -3.48
C THR A 348 -12.97 15.75 -4.46
N THR A 349 -11.65 15.99 -4.43
CA THR A 349 -10.70 15.28 -5.29
C THR A 349 -10.66 13.79 -4.97
N LEU A 350 -10.64 13.45 -3.69
CA LEU A 350 -10.71 12.07 -3.19
C LEU A 350 -11.98 11.37 -3.70
N GLY A 351 -13.15 11.98 -3.47
CA GLY A 351 -14.42 11.41 -3.90
C GLY A 351 -14.55 11.31 -5.43
N LEU A 352 -14.05 12.31 -6.17
CA LEU A 352 -14.06 12.30 -7.63
C LEU A 352 -13.12 11.23 -8.20
N ALA A 353 -11.92 11.09 -7.66
CA ALA A 353 -10.98 10.05 -8.09
C ALA A 353 -11.57 8.66 -7.88
N THR A 354 -12.19 8.39 -6.72
CA THR A 354 -12.89 7.14 -6.46
C THR A 354 -14.10 6.96 -7.39
N ALA A 355 -14.88 8.02 -7.64
CA ALA A 355 -16.04 7.96 -8.54
C ALA A 355 -15.65 7.67 -9.99
N VAL A 356 -14.59 8.30 -10.50
CA VAL A 356 -14.07 8.02 -11.84
C VAL A 356 -13.53 6.59 -11.90
N GLY A 357 -12.81 6.14 -10.86
CA GLY A 357 -12.36 4.74 -10.76
C GLY A 357 -13.53 3.75 -10.82
N MET A 358 -14.61 4.01 -10.07
CA MET A 358 -15.83 3.18 -10.14
C MET A 358 -16.41 3.11 -11.55
N LEU A 359 -16.43 4.21 -12.29
CA LEU A 359 -16.99 4.30 -13.65
C LEU A 359 -16.14 3.60 -14.73
N LEU A 360 -14.92 3.16 -14.41
CA LEU A 360 -14.10 2.38 -15.33
C LEU A 360 -14.48 0.89 -15.38
N ASN A 361 -15.36 0.44 -14.48
CA ASN A 361 -15.93 -0.91 -14.43
C ASN A 361 -17.32 -0.93 -15.09
#